data_AF-A0A8C2VS72-F1
#
_entry.id   AF-A0A8C2VS72-F1
#
_cell.length_a   1.000
_cell.length_b   1.000
_cell.length_c   1.000
_cell.angle_alpha   90.00
_cell.angle_beta   90.00
_cell.angle_gamma   90.00
#
_symmetry.space_group_name_H-M   'P 1'
#
loop_
_entity.id
_entity.type
_entity.pdbx_description
1 polymer ?
#
loop_
_entity_poly.entity_id
_entity_poly.type
_entity_poly.pdbx_seq_one_letter_code
_entity_poly.pdbx_strand_id
1 'polypeptide(L)'
;MRKASGPQKHSCSHLRHSAPSPHLTAAMDLRNTLAENLNKFIKDHLLLDYNFHEDVKNAIEQISEFLKERCLFPGAPIPVRVSKVVRGGFSGRDATLRDQCDADLVIFLTNLKSFQEQVSRREEFIREIRQDLEEFQRCTRTQIFEINIKDQDPSNPCVLSFELSSSRFPGRTVKFNVLPAFNALGQVTKAYRPDPEVYIGLIHECTSKQTEGEFSTCFTELQRAFVKQRPTKVKSLIRLVKHWYQLCKEELGGPLPPQYALELLTIHAWESGSGRTSFNTAQGFKTVLELVTGYQQLCVYWTEYYDFENPIITDYLNGQLRKRRPVILDPVDPTRNLGGEDPECWRRLAQAAEAWLSYPCFEGRDGSRLESWGCTRRKQTMKTRERSGRRRVSARIQDPTSSRAPPLRKRRKPGLPPSCDCLAYEQLKGGQ
;
A
#
# COMPACT_ATOMS: atom_id res chain seq x y z
N MET A 1 -3.82 -81.87 -28.77
CA MET A 1 -4.15 -81.30 -27.44
C MET A 1 -5.18 -80.18 -27.63
N ARG A 2 -6.24 -80.11 -26.83
CA ARG A 2 -7.12 -78.93 -26.72
C ARG A 2 -7.00 -78.39 -25.28
N LYS A 3 -6.81 -77.07 -25.10
CA LYS A 3 -6.87 -76.40 -23.80
C LYS A 3 -8.07 -75.45 -23.77
N ALA A 4 -8.58 -75.19 -22.57
CA ALA A 4 -9.89 -74.59 -22.35
C ALA A 4 -9.91 -73.07 -22.60
N SER A 5 -11.09 -72.58 -22.99
CA SER A 5 -11.46 -71.16 -23.03
C SER A 5 -11.84 -70.65 -21.64
N GLY A 6 -11.45 -69.41 -21.34
CA GLY A 6 -11.93 -68.62 -20.19
C GLY A 6 -12.40 -67.23 -20.65
N PRO A 7 -13.41 -66.63 -20.00
CA PRO A 7 -14.05 -65.41 -20.51
C PRO A 7 -13.21 -64.16 -20.27
N GLN A 8 -13.05 -63.33 -21.31
CA GLN A 8 -12.50 -61.98 -21.17
C GLN A 8 -13.52 -61.08 -20.44
N LYS A 9 -13.10 -60.43 -19.35
CA LYS A 9 -13.84 -59.30 -18.78
C LYS A 9 -13.45 -58.02 -19.51
N HIS A 10 -14.41 -57.39 -20.19
CA HIS A 10 -14.21 -56.04 -20.70
C HIS A 10 -14.03 -55.06 -19.53
N SER A 11 -12.90 -54.37 -19.48
CA SER A 11 -12.68 -53.27 -18.52
C SER A 11 -13.24 -51.99 -19.13
N CYS A 12 -14.26 -51.41 -18.50
CA CYS A 12 -14.83 -50.14 -18.95
C CYS A 12 -13.92 -48.98 -18.52
N SER A 13 -13.37 -48.24 -19.48
CA SER A 13 -12.49 -47.09 -19.25
C SER A 13 -13.29 -45.88 -18.78
N HIS A 14 -13.64 -45.85 -17.49
CA HIS A 14 -14.21 -44.67 -16.84
C HIS A 14 -13.23 -43.49 -16.94
N LEU A 15 -13.54 -42.56 -17.83
CA LEU A 15 -13.00 -41.20 -17.83
C LEU A 15 -13.27 -40.56 -16.48
N ARG A 16 -12.26 -40.55 -15.60
CA ARG A 16 -12.29 -39.72 -14.40
C ARG A 16 -12.16 -38.27 -14.84
N HIS A 17 -13.29 -37.56 -14.89
CA HIS A 17 -13.26 -36.10 -14.87
C HIS A 17 -12.56 -35.68 -13.58
N SER A 18 -11.33 -35.20 -13.70
CA SER A 18 -10.62 -34.53 -12.61
C SER A 18 -11.45 -33.31 -12.20
N ALA A 19 -11.75 -33.20 -10.91
CA ALA A 19 -12.36 -32.00 -10.39
C ALA A 19 -11.44 -30.80 -10.70
N PRO A 20 -11.98 -29.64 -11.12
CA PRO A 20 -11.17 -28.46 -11.36
C PRO A 20 -10.45 -28.06 -10.07
N SER A 21 -9.22 -27.56 -10.21
CA SER A 21 -8.45 -26.98 -9.10
C SER A 21 -9.28 -25.91 -8.37
N PRO A 22 -9.24 -25.79 -7.03
CA PRO A 22 -10.09 -24.85 -6.28
C PRO A 22 -9.92 -23.38 -6.71
N HIS A 23 -8.78 -23.04 -7.30
CA HIS A 23 -8.50 -21.75 -7.93
C HIS A 23 -9.42 -21.46 -9.13
N LEU A 24 -9.68 -22.46 -9.99
CA LEU A 24 -10.57 -22.32 -11.16
C LEU A 24 -12.03 -22.09 -10.74
N THR A 25 -12.49 -22.73 -9.67
CA THR A 25 -13.84 -22.48 -9.14
C THR A 25 -14.00 -21.05 -8.62
N ALA A 26 -13.05 -20.53 -7.83
CA ALA A 26 -13.12 -19.15 -7.33
C ALA A 26 -13.08 -18.10 -8.47
N ALA A 27 -12.33 -18.36 -9.54
CA ALA A 27 -12.29 -17.53 -10.73
C ALA A 27 -13.65 -17.47 -11.47
N MET A 28 -14.31 -18.63 -11.61
CA MET A 28 -15.65 -18.74 -12.19
C MET A 28 -16.73 -18.13 -11.29
N ASP A 29 -16.60 -18.28 -9.96
CA ASP A 29 -17.55 -17.73 -8.99
C ASP A 29 -17.63 -16.20 -9.08
N LEU A 30 -16.49 -15.48 -9.12
CA LEU A 30 -16.52 -14.02 -9.20
C LEU A 30 -17.14 -13.52 -10.51
N ARG A 31 -16.71 -14.05 -11.67
CA ARG A 31 -17.19 -13.57 -12.99
C ARG A 31 -18.69 -13.71 -13.17
N ASN A 32 -19.27 -14.77 -12.60
CA ASN A 32 -20.71 -15.03 -12.64
C ASN A 32 -21.50 -14.39 -11.47
N THR A 33 -20.82 -13.73 -10.52
CA THR A 33 -21.48 -13.05 -9.40
C THR A 33 -22.10 -11.72 -9.84
N LEU A 34 -23.44 -11.65 -9.84
CA LEU A 34 -24.21 -10.41 -10.05
C LEU A 34 -23.84 -9.30 -9.04
N ALA A 35 -24.00 -8.04 -9.45
CA ALA A 35 -23.63 -6.85 -8.67
C ALA A 35 -24.18 -6.82 -7.23
N GLU A 36 -25.44 -7.27 -7.02
CA GLU A 36 -26.05 -7.37 -5.69
C GLU A 36 -25.31 -8.38 -4.77
N ASN A 37 -24.80 -9.46 -5.35
CA ASN A 37 -24.21 -10.59 -4.63
C ASN A 37 -22.70 -10.43 -4.33
N LEU A 38 -22.01 -9.44 -4.90
CA LEU A 38 -20.58 -9.17 -4.60
C LEU A 38 -20.30 -9.00 -3.09
N ASN A 39 -21.27 -8.50 -2.31
CA ASN A 39 -21.12 -8.40 -0.85
C ASN A 39 -21.15 -9.76 -0.15
N LYS A 40 -21.96 -10.70 -0.65
CA LYS A 40 -21.99 -12.08 -0.19
C LYS A 40 -20.71 -12.79 -0.61
N PHE A 41 -20.29 -12.64 -1.87
CA PHE A 41 -19.03 -13.21 -2.38
C PHE A 41 -17.80 -12.75 -1.55
N ILE A 42 -17.68 -11.45 -1.24
CA ILE A 42 -16.61 -10.96 -0.34
C ILE A 42 -16.67 -11.65 1.02
N LYS A 43 -17.85 -11.75 1.63
CA LYS A 43 -18.03 -12.35 2.96
C LYS A 43 -17.66 -13.84 2.96
N ASP A 44 -18.17 -14.57 1.98
CA ASP A 44 -18.14 -16.03 1.98
C ASP A 44 -16.81 -16.57 1.42
N HIS A 45 -16.16 -15.88 0.47
CA HIS A 45 -14.91 -16.31 -0.17
C HIS A 45 -13.67 -15.51 0.28
N LEU A 46 -13.78 -14.19 0.48
CA LEU A 46 -12.63 -13.27 0.58
C LEU A 46 -12.33 -12.73 2.00
N LEU A 47 -13.06 -13.17 3.02
CA LEU A 47 -12.71 -12.94 4.43
C LEU A 47 -12.03 -14.18 5.01
N LEU A 48 -11.00 -13.98 5.84
CA LEU A 48 -10.46 -15.04 6.68
C LEU A 48 -11.47 -15.48 7.75
N ASP A 49 -11.29 -16.73 8.19
CA ASP A 49 -11.78 -17.15 9.50
C ASP A 49 -11.10 -16.35 10.61
N TYR A 50 -11.91 -15.77 11.50
CA TYR A 50 -11.46 -14.95 12.61
C TYR A 50 -10.49 -15.69 13.55
N ASN A 51 -10.74 -16.98 13.80
CA ASN A 51 -9.92 -17.78 14.71
C ASN A 51 -8.54 -18.07 14.12
N PHE A 52 -8.47 -18.36 12.82
CA PHE A 52 -7.20 -18.50 12.12
C PHE A 52 -6.43 -17.18 12.07
N HIS A 53 -7.12 -16.04 11.91
CA HIS A 53 -6.47 -14.72 12.00
C HIS A 53 -5.84 -14.50 13.38
N GLU A 54 -6.53 -14.82 14.48
CA GLU A 54 -6.00 -14.65 15.83
C GLU A 54 -4.87 -15.65 16.15
N ASP A 55 -4.95 -16.91 15.70
CA ASP A 55 -3.82 -17.86 15.77
C ASP A 55 -2.56 -17.26 15.10
N VAL A 56 -2.71 -16.74 13.88
CA VAL A 56 -1.62 -16.08 13.12
C VAL A 56 -1.13 -14.82 13.81
N LYS A 57 -2.02 -14.04 14.44
CA LYS A 57 -1.65 -12.83 15.19
C LYS A 57 -0.80 -13.18 16.41
N ASN A 58 -1.25 -14.15 17.21
CA ASN A 58 -0.59 -14.56 18.45
C ASN A 58 0.78 -15.20 18.19
N ALA A 59 0.93 -15.94 17.09
CA ALA A 59 2.23 -16.46 16.64
C ALA A 59 3.22 -15.34 16.29
N ILE A 60 2.77 -14.33 15.52
CA ILE A 60 3.60 -13.18 15.14
C ILE A 60 3.92 -12.28 16.34
N GLU A 61 3.06 -12.25 17.37
CA GLU A 61 3.32 -11.57 18.64
C GLU A 61 4.45 -12.26 19.41
N GLN A 62 4.41 -13.59 19.58
CA GLN A 62 5.50 -14.35 20.21
C GLN A 62 6.83 -14.32 19.43
N ILE A 63 6.80 -14.44 18.09
CA ILE A 63 7.98 -14.23 17.24
C ILE A 63 8.53 -12.82 17.46
N SER A 64 7.66 -11.81 17.56
CA SER A 64 8.05 -10.43 17.80
C SER A 64 8.63 -10.19 19.19
N GLU A 65 8.28 -10.97 20.20
CA GLU A 65 8.85 -10.89 21.55
C GLU A 65 10.24 -11.54 21.57
N PHE A 66 10.34 -12.80 21.12
CA PHE A 66 11.61 -13.53 21.05
C PHE A 66 12.70 -12.78 20.27
N LEU A 67 12.35 -12.16 19.13
CA LEU A 67 13.29 -11.37 18.33
C LEU A 67 13.76 -10.07 19.02
N LYS A 68 12.97 -9.48 19.94
CA LYS A 68 13.36 -8.26 20.69
C LYS A 68 14.28 -8.55 21.86
N GLU A 69 14.12 -9.72 22.49
CA GLU A 69 14.96 -10.13 23.62
C GLU A 69 16.41 -10.42 23.21
N ARG A 70 16.62 -10.74 21.92
CA ARG A 70 17.91 -11.15 21.37
C ARG A 70 18.69 -9.97 20.79
N CYS A 71 20.02 -10.12 20.80
CA CYS A 71 20.96 -9.17 20.23
C CYS A 71 21.56 -9.77 18.96
N LEU A 72 21.35 -9.11 17.83
CA LEU A 72 22.02 -9.46 16.58
C LEU A 72 23.48 -9.03 16.69
N PHE A 73 24.41 -9.92 16.34
CA PHE A 73 25.85 -9.77 16.57
C PHE A 73 26.25 -9.48 18.04
N PRO A 74 26.11 -10.45 18.98
CA PRO A 74 26.46 -10.24 20.39
C PRO A 74 27.91 -9.79 20.68
N GLY A 75 28.84 -10.02 19.74
CA GLY A 75 30.24 -9.58 19.83
C GLY A 75 30.54 -8.21 19.21
N ALA A 76 29.54 -7.47 18.70
CA ALA A 76 29.77 -6.16 18.09
C ALA A 76 29.97 -5.05 19.15
N PRO A 77 30.88 -4.08 18.95
CA PRO A 77 31.11 -2.98 19.91
C PRO A 77 29.88 -2.10 20.18
N ILE A 78 28.93 -2.07 19.24
CA ILE A 78 27.60 -1.48 19.41
C ILE A 78 26.60 -2.57 18.98
N PRO A 79 25.84 -3.18 19.92
CA PRO A 79 24.93 -4.27 19.57
C PRO A 79 23.76 -3.77 18.72
N VAL A 80 23.42 -4.53 17.68
CA VAL A 80 22.19 -4.31 16.90
C VAL A 80 21.08 -5.13 17.55
N ARG A 81 19.90 -4.53 17.73
CA ARG A 81 18.73 -5.20 18.33
C ARG A 81 17.49 -4.93 17.50
N VAL A 82 16.50 -5.81 17.62
CA VAL A 82 15.18 -5.58 17.03
C VAL A 82 14.42 -4.56 17.89
N SER A 83 14.24 -3.35 17.36
CA SER A 83 13.51 -2.27 18.05
C SER A 83 11.99 -2.47 18.01
N LYS A 84 11.47 -2.98 16.88
CA LYS A 84 10.06 -3.28 16.65
C LYS A 84 9.93 -4.25 15.47
N VAL A 85 8.92 -5.10 15.52
CA VAL A 85 8.51 -5.96 14.40
C VAL A 85 7.11 -5.53 13.97
N VAL A 86 6.91 -5.33 12.67
CA VAL A 86 5.67 -4.80 12.10
C VAL A 86 5.23 -5.71 10.96
N ARG A 87 4.03 -6.28 11.05
CA ARG A 87 3.42 -7.01 9.93
C ARG A 87 3.09 -6.03 8.81
N GLY A 88 3.91 -6.07 7.77
CA GLY A 88 3.79 -5.33 6.53
C GLY A 88 2.91 -6.03 5.48
N GLY A 89 3.04 -5.55 4.25
CA GLY A 89 2.12 -5.87 3.16
C GLY A 89 0.67 -5.48 3.49
N PHE A 90 -0.26 -5.78 2.59
CA PHE A 90 -1.69 -5.65 2.91
C PHE A 90 -2.20 -6.86 3.75
N SER A 91 -1.33 -7.83 4.04
CA SER A 91 -1.61 -8.91 5.00
C SER A 91 -1.72 -8.39 6.44
N GLY A 92 -0.95 -7.37 6.83
CA GLY A 92 -1.08 -6.70 8.15
C GLY A 92 -2.28 -5.76 8.32
N ARG A 93 -3.26 -5.81 7.38
CA ARG A 93 -4.33 -4.81 7.19
C ARG A 93 -5.75 -5.44 7.08
N ASP A 94 -6.07 -6.38 7.97
CA ASP A 94 -7.38 -7.06 8.11
C ASP A 94 -7.85 -7.89 6.87
N ALA A 95 -7.00 -8.10 5.87
CA ALA A 95 -7.47 -8.31 4.49
C ALA A 95 -6.62 -9.30 3.66
N THR A 96 -6.84 -10.57 3.96
CA THR A 96 -6.20 -11.74 3.36
C THR A 96 -7.24 -12.68 2.76
N LEU A 97 -6.92 -13.21 1.59
CA LEU A 97 -7.74 -14.15 0.83
C LEU A 97 -7.58 -15.57 1.40
N ARG A 98 -8.45 -16.48 0.99
CA ARG A 98 -8.60 -17.81 1.63
C ARG A 98 -7.36 -18.70 1.49
N ASP A 99 -6.62 -18.58 0.39
CA ASP A 99 -5.52 -19.46 0.02
C ASP A 99 -4.30 -18.64 -0.46
N GLN A 100 -3.10 -19.11 -0.12
CA GLN A 100 -1.79 -18.54 -0.54
C GLN A 100 -1.62 -17.02 -0.32
N CYS A 101 -1.65 -16.58 0.94
CA CYS A 101 -1.33 -15.19 1.28
C CYS A 101 0.16 -14.98 1.55
N ASP A 102 0.83 -14.24 0.67
CA ASP A 102 2.07 -13.53 1.01
C ASP A 102 1.79 -12.38 2.00
N ALA A 103 2.66 -12.25 2.98
CA ALA A 103 2.72 -11.25 4.02
C ALA A 103 4.16 -10.77 4.17
N ASP A 104 4.37 -9.58 4.75
CA ASP A 104 5.72 -9.12 5.07
C ASP A 104 5.87 -9.00 6.58
N LEU A 105 7.04 -9.37 7.11
CA LEU A 105 7.44 -9.20 8.49
C LEU A 105 8.62 -8.23 8.53
N VAL A 106 8.32 -6.95 8.78
CA VAL A 106 9.31 -5.87 8.75
C VAL A 106 9.96 -5.75 10.12
N ILE A 107 11.26 -5.98 10.18
CA ILE A 107 12.05 -6.05 11.41
C ILE A 107 12.95 -4.81 11.46
N PHE A 108 12.60 -3.86 12.32
CA PHE A 108 13.29 -2.58 12.43
C PHE A 108 14.46 -2.67 13.40
N LEU A 109 15.66 -2.34 12.93
CA LEU A 109 16.89 -2.52 13.70
C LEU A 109 17.34 -1.23 14.39
N THR A 110 17.89 -1.35 15.61
CA THR A 110 18.56 -0.24 16.31
C THR A 110 19.93 0.06 15.68
N ASN A 111 20.45 1.26 15.95
CA ASN A 111 21.84 1.65 15.71
C ASN A 111 22.31 1.69 14.25
N LEU A 112 21.44 1.39 13.28
CA LEU A 112 21.65 1.73 11.87
C LEU A 112 21.67 3.26 11.69
N LYS A 113 22.56 3.76 10.82
CA LYS A 113 22.85 5.20 10.69
C LYS A 113 22.32 5.87 9.42
N SER A 114 21.82 5.10 8.46
CA SER A 114 21.38 5.58 7.15
C SER A 114 20.36 4.62 6.53
N PHE A 115 19.69 5.03 5.45
CA PHE A 115 18.85 4.10 4.71
C PHE A 115 19.70 3.02 4.00
N GLN A 116 20.91 3.35 3.54
CA GLN A 116 21.84 2.39 2.91
C GLN A 116 22.11 1.16 3.76
N GLU A 117 22.27 1.34 5.08
CA GLU A 117 22.82 0.29 5.94
C GLU A 117 21.92 -0.94 5.96
N GLN A 118 20.59 -0.75 5.83
CA GLN A 118 19.62 -1.86 5.73
C GLN A 118 19.74 -2.66 4.41
N VAL A 119 20.38 -2.10 3.38
CA VAL A 119 20.63 -2.75 2.08
C VAL A 119 22.05 -3.32 2.04
N SER A 120 23.08 -2.54 2.37
CA SER A 120 24.48 -2.99 2.30
C SER A 120 24.82 -4.09 3.30
N ARG A 121 24.04 -4.23 4.38
CA ARG A 121 24.17 -5.29 5.40
C ARG A 121 22.95 -6.23 5.42
N ARG A 122 22.11 -6.21 4.38
CA ARG A 122 20.85 -7.00 4.30
C ARG A 122 21.13 -8.48 4.53
N GLU A 123 22.16 -9.05 3.91
CA GLU A 123 22.56 -10.45 4.07
C GLU A 123 22.96 -10.79 5.51
N GLU A 124 23.76 -9.93 6.17
CA GLU A 124 24.13 -10.12 7.58
C GLU A 124 22.89 -10.21 8.46
N PHE A 125 21.97 -9.25 8.35
CA PHE A 125 20.75 -9.23 9.16
C PHE A 125 19.84 -10.42 8.87
N ILE A 126 19.68 -10.79 7.59
CA ILE A 126 18.90 -11.96 7.17
C ILE A 126 19.45 -13.25 7.78
N ARG A 127 20.78 -13.41 7.84
CA ARG A 127 21.42 -14.59 8.44
C ARG A 127 21.19 -14.70 9.94
N GLU A 128 21.42 -13.63 10.71
CA GLU A 128 21.20 -13.66 12.16
C GLU A 128 19.70 -13.88 12.49
N ILE A 129 18.80 -13.21 11.78
CA ILE A 129 17.34 -13.34 11.98
C ILE A 129 16.87 -14.75 11.60
N ARG A 130 17.48 -15.40 10.59
CA ARG A 130 17.22 -16.81 10.25
C ARG A 130 17.58 -17.71 11.43
N GLN A 131 18.77 -17.57 12.01
CA GLN A 131 19.21 -18.38 13.16
C GLN A 131 18.31 -18.19 14.38
N ASP A 132 17.84 -16.96 14.64
CA ASP A 132 16.89 -16.68 15.70
C ASP A 132 15.52 -17.32 15.43
N LEU A 133 15.02 -17.31 14.19
CA LEU A 133 13.78 -18.01 13.83
C LEU A 133 13.93 -19.54 13.92
N GLU A 134 15.08 -20.10 13.58
CA GLU A 134 15.38 -21.54 13.66
C GLU A 134 15.43 -22.00 15.13
N GLU A 135 16.07 -21.23 16.02
CA GLU A 135 16.04 -21.50 17.46
C GLU A 135 14.62 -21.32 18.05
N PHE A 136 13.86 -20.30 17.60
CA PHE A 136 12.46 -20.15 17.98
C PHE A 136 11.61 -21.35 17.54
N GLN A 137 11.79 -21.85 16.32
CA GLN A 137 11.11 -23.04 15.80
C GLN A 137 11.45 -24.29 16.65
N ARG A 138 12.70 -24.39 17.12
CA ARG A 138 13.17 -25.47 17.99
C ARG A 138 12.55 -25.42 19.39
N CYS A 139 12.46 -24.23 19.99
CA CYS A 139 11.83 -24.00 21.30
C CYS A 139 10.28 -24.13 21.27
N THR A 140 9.64 -23.79 20.15
CA THR A 140 8.18 -23.60 20.04
C THR A 140 7.43 -24.82 19.52
N ARG A 141 8.12 -25.96 19.33
CA ARG A 141 7.66 -27.17 18.60
C ARG A 141 6.43 -27.91 19.20
N THR A 142 5.88 -27.44 20.30
CA THR A 142 4.67 -27.99 20.97
C THR A 142 3.46 -27.04 20.93
N GLN A 143 3.56 -25.88 20.27
CA GLN A 143 2.47 -24.90 20.20
C GLN A 143 1.41 -25.20 19.13
N ILE A 144 0.33 -24.40 19.16
CA ILE A 144 -0.83 -24.50 18.26
C ILE A 144 -0.44 -24.24 16.79
N PHE A 145 0.56 -23.39 16.55
CA PHE A 145 1.06 -23.04 15.22
C PHE A 145 2.40 -23.72 14.94
N GLU A 146 2.65 -24.01 13.65
CA GLU A 146 3.93 -24.49 13.17
C GLU A 146 4.54 -23.46 12.22
N ILE A 147 5.84 -23.26 12.33
CA ILE A 147 6.64 -22.43 11.43
C ILE A 147 7.48 -23.36 10.56
N ASN A 148 7.43 -23.14 9.25
CA ASN A 148 8.25 -23.83 8.25
C ASN A 148 9.10 -22.78 7.52
N ILE A 149 10.34 -22.61 7.96
CA ILE A 149 11.30 -21.66 7.38
C ILE A 149 11.77 -22.23 6.05
N LYS A 150 11.66 -21.47 4.97
CA LYS A 150 12.13 -21.92 3.65
C LYS A 150 13.64 -21.99 3.61
N ASP A 151 14.16 -22.99 2.90
CA ASP A 151 15.57 -23.10 2.57
C ASP A 151 16.09 -21.80 1.93
N GLN A 152 17.34 -21.45 2.19
CA GLN A 152 17.96 -20.27 1.59
C GLN A 152 18.32 -20.58 0.14
N ASP A 153 17.83 -19.76 -0.79
CA ASP A 153 18.26 -19.81 -2.19
C ASP A 153 19.73 -19.35 -2.29
N PRO A 154 20.68 -20.20 -2.71
CA PRO A 154 22.09 -19.81 -2.80
C PRO A 154 22.34 -18.70 -3.83
N SER A 155 21.42 -18.46 -4.76
CA SER A 155 21.48 -17.35 -5.73
C SER A 155 20.92 -16.03 -5.18
N ASN A 156 20.22 -16.05 -4.04
CA ASN A 156 19.66 -14.88 -3.40
C ASN A 156 19.69 -14.97 -1.86
N PRO A 157 20.88 -14.88 -1.23
CA PRO A 157 21.03 -15.03 0.21
C PRO A 157 20.33 -13.91 1.02
N CYS A 158 19.97 -12.80 0.38
CA CYS A 158 19.22 -11.69 0.97
C CYS A 158 17.71 -11.95 1.16
N VAL A 159 17.18 -13.12 0.77
CA VAL A 159 15.78 -13.49 0.96
C VAL A 159 15.61 -14.51 2.08
N LEU A 160 14.74 -14.17 3.03
CA LEU A 160 14.23 -15.06 4.06
C LEU A 160 12.71 -15.06 3.99
N SER A 161 12.11 -16.25 3.98
CA SER A 161 10.68 -16.40 4.16
C SER A 161 10.35 -17.66 4.96
N PHE A 162 9.21 -17.64 5.64
CA PHE A 162 8.66 -18.79 6.34
C PHE A 162 7.16 -18.90 6.10
N GLU A 163 6.64 -20.12 6.12
CA GLU A 163 5.21 -20.37 6.21
C GLU A 163 4.80 -20.61 7.65
N LEU A 164 3.66 -20.03 8.03
CA LEU A 164 3.02 -20.22 9.32
C LEU A 164 1.70 -20.97 9.10
N SER A 165 1.53 -22.11 9.77
CA SER A 165 0.29 -22.90 9.78
C SER A 165 -0.34 -22.90 11.18
N SER A 166 -1.60 -23.34 11.30
CA SER A 166 -2.20 -23.67 12.59
C SER A 166 -2.73 -25.10 12.55
N SER A 167 -2.40 -25.90 13.57
CA SER A 167 -2.94 -27.25 13.79
C SER A 167 -4.46 -27.29 13.88
N ARG A 168 -5.09 -26.18 14.30
CA ARG A 168 -6.55 -26.00 14.34
C ARG A 168 -7.18 -25.81 12.96
N PHE A 169 -6.39 -25.46 11.94
CA PHE A 169 -6.85 -25.15 10.59
C PHE A 169 -5.99 -25.87 9.53
N PRO A 170 -6.03 -27.22 9.45
CA PRO A 170 -5.25 -27.99 8.50
C PRO A 170 -5.41 -27.51 7.05
N GLY A 171 -4.31 -27.49 6.30
CA GLY A 171 -4.27 -27.01 4.91
C GLY A 171 -4.22 -25.49 4.74
N ARG A 172 -4.32 -24.69 5.81
CA ARG A 172 -4.15 -23.23 5.74
C ARG A 172 -2.77 -22.77 6.19
N THR A 173 -2.10 -21.99 5.35
CA THR A 173 -0.81 -21.37 5.62
C THR A 173 -0.82 -19.88 5.26
N VAL A 174 0.05 -19.10 5.92
CA VAL A 174 0.39 -17.73 5.53
C VAL A 174 1.90 -17.68 5.34
N LYS A 175 2.37 -17.23 4.17
CA LYS A 175 3.79 -17.05 3.90
C LYS A 175 4.21 -15.64 4.31
N PHE A 176 5.30 -15.53 5.06
CA PHE A 176 5.89 -14.26 5.49
C PHE A 176 7.26 -14.08 4.85
N ASN A 177 7.45 -13.01 4.10
CA ASN A 177 8.75 -12.52 3.67
C ASN A 177 9.34 -11.67 4.81
N VAL A 178 10.59 -11.89 5.19
CA VAL A 178 11.22 -11.18 6.31
C VAL A 178 12.09 -10.05 5.78
N LEU A 179 11.82 -8.82 6.22
CA LEU A 179 12.42 -7.60 5.67
C LEU A 179 13.09 -6.77 6.78
N PRO A 180 14.43 -6.81 6.91
CA PRO A 180 15.17 -5.88 7.75
C PRO A 180 14.94 -4.43 7.30
N ALA A 181 14.77 -3.50 8.25
CA ALA A 181 14.49 -2.09 7.96
C ALA A 181 15.22 -1.11 8.89
N PHE A 182 15.56 0.05 8.34
CA PHE A 182 16.02 1.20 9.12
C PHE A 182 14.84 1.89 9.84
N ASN A 183 15.00 2.22 11.12
CA ASN A 183 13.98 2.94 11.88
C ASN A 183 14.02 4.47 11.65
N ALA A 184 13.83 4.88 10.40
CA ALA A 184 13.80 6.29 9.98
C ALA A 184 12.72 7.13 10.71
N LEU A 185 11.68 6.49 11.25
CA LEU A 185 10.57 7.15 11.95
C LEU A 185 10.71 7.18 13.48
N GLY A 186 11.75 6.54 14.05
CA GLY A 186 11.94 6.45 15.49
C GLY A 186 10.73 5.88 16.25
N GLN A 187 10.11 6.73 17.09
CA GLN A 187 8.82 6.48 17.74
C GLN A 187 7.70 7.22 16.99
N VAL A 188 6.80 6.49 16.33
CA VAL A 188 5.67 7.07 15.59
C VAL A 188 4.69 7.73 16.57
N THR A 189 4.59 9.05 16.53
CA THR A 189 3.70 9.81 17.42
C THR A 189 2.23 9.68 17.00
N LYS A 190 1.29 10.00 17.91
CA LYS A 190 -0.16 10.01 17.62
C LYS A 190 -0.59 11.00 16.53
N ALA A 191 0.28 11.92 16.12
CA ALA A 191 0.03 12.82 14.99
C ALA A 191 0.28 12.16 13.62
N TYR A 192 0.98 11.03 13.58
CA TYR A 192 1.32 10.22 12.40
C TYR A 192 2.12 10.88 11.26
N ARG A 193 2.19 12.21 11.17
CA ARG A 193 3.05 12.97 10.23
C ARG A 193 4.52 12.97 10.72
N PRO A 194 5.48 12.49 9.91
CA PRO A 194 6.91 12.58 10.23
C PRO A 194 7.46 14.00 10.25
N ASP A 195 8.68 14.14 10.74
CA ASP A 195 9.50 15.33 10.54
C ASP A 195 9.94 15.42 9.06
N PRO A 196 9.82 16.59 8.39
CA PRO A 196 10.31 16.80 7.02
C PRO A 196 11.76 16.37 6.78
N GLU A 197 12.64 16.48 7.79
CA GLU A 197 14.05 16.09 7.65
C GLU A 197 14.24 14.59 7.35
N VAL A 198 13.30 13.73 7.79
CA VAL A 198 13.29 12.30 7.43
C VAL A 198 13.11 12.12 5.91
N TYR A 199 12.26 12.94 5.30
CA TYR A 199 12.01 12.90 3.87
C TYR A 199 13.08 13.64 3.05
N ILE A 200 13.70 14.69 3.59
CA ILE A 200 14.85 15.36 2.97
C ILE A 200 16.05 14.39 2.91
N GLY A 201 16.34 13.69 4.01
CA GLY A 201 17.37 12.65 4.05
C GLY A 201 17.10 11.51 3.07
N LEU A 202 15.85 11.02 3.01
CA LEU A 202 15.42 10.02 2.03
C LEU A 202 15.62 10.50 0.58
N ILE A 203 15.14 11.70 0.25
CA ILE A 203 15.22 12.29 -1.09
C ILE A 203 16.68 12.47 -1.52
N HIS A 204 17.53 13.00 -0.65
CA HIS A 204 18.96 13.14 -0.91
C HIS A 204 19.60 11.77 -1.18
N GLU A 205 19.33 10.77 -0.34
CA GLU A 205 19.91 9.44 -0.49
C GLU A 205 19.44 8.75 -1.77
N CYS A 206 18.13 8.69 -2.03
CA CYS A 206 17.56 8.11 -3.26
C CYS A 206 18.05 8.83 -4.53
N THR A 207 18.15 10.16 -4.52
CA THR A 207 18.64 10.93 -5.68
C THR A 207 20.13 10.65 -5.94
N SER A 208 20.95 10.58 -4.89
CA SER A 208 22.40 10.35 -5.02
C SER A 208 22.77 8.94 -5.52
N LYS A 209 21.87 7.96 -5.40
CA LYS A 209 22.13 6.53 -5.70
C LYS A 209 21.17 5.92 -6.73
N GLN A 210 20.16 6.67 -7.18
CA GLN A 210 19.09 6.22 -8.06
C GLN A 210 18.23 5.08 -7.44
N THR A 211 18.09 5.07 -6.10
CA THR A 211 17.37 4.04 -5.33
C THR A 211 15.95 4.49 -4.92
N GLU A 212 15.20 5.11 -5.83
CA GLU A 212 13.82 5.57 -5.57
C GLU A 212 12.92 4.39 -5.11
N GLY A 213 12.28 4.52 -3.95
CA GLY A 213 11.33 3.53 -3.41
C GLY A 213 11.91 2.24 -2.78
N GLU A 214 13.22 1.99 -2.87
CA GLU A 214 13.90 0.82 -2.24
C GLU A 214 13.68 0.80 -0.72
N PHE A 215 13.67 1.97 -0.10
CA PHE A 215 13.60 2.12 1.35
C PHE A 215 12.16 2.18 1.91
N SER A 216 11.15 1.90 1.09
CA SER A 216 9.73 1.97 1.46
C SER A 216 9.33 1.08 2.66
N THR A 217 10.12 0.05 2.99
CA THR A 217 10.01 -0.75 4.23
C THR A 217 10.06 0.12 5.49
N CYS A 218 10.89 1.16 5.52
CA CYS A 218 11.05 2.10 6.63
C CYS A 218 9.74 2.79 7.05
N PHE A 219 8.80 2.92 6.10
CA PHE A 219 7.54 3.64 6.28
C PHE A 219 6.32 2.70 6.44
N THR A 220 6.56 1.39 6.64
CA THR A 220 5.52 0.35 6.74
C THR A 220 4.43 0.66 7.78
N GLU A 221 4.79 1.29 8.92
CA GLU A 221 3.81 1.70 9.94
C GLU A 221 2.82 2.75 9.43
N LEU A 222 3.29 3.68 8.59
CA LEU A 222 2.46 4.70 7.97
C LEU A 222 1.61 4.08 6.85
N GLN A 223 2.19 3.22 6.01
CA GLN A 223 1.43 2.43 5.03
C GLN A 223 0.30 1.62 5.71
N ARG A 224 0.55 1.10 6.91
CA ARG A 224 -0.45 0.41 7.73
C ARG A 224 -1.50 1.38 8.26
N ALA A 225 -1.11 2.53 8.80
CA ALA A 225 -2.02 3.56 9.32
C ALA A 225 -2.96 4.12 8.25
N PHE A 226 -2.43 4.53 7.09
CA PHE A 226 -3.16 5.13 5.96
C PHE A 226 -4.36 4.29 5.51
N VAL A 227 -4.24 2.96 5.57
CA VAL A 227 -5.31 2.01 5.26
C VAL A 227 -6.16 1.67 6.48
N LYS A 228 -5.55 1.48 7.67
CA LYS A 228 -6.24 1.03 8.89
C LYS A 228 -7.42 1.94 9.25
N GLN A 229 -7.28 3.25 9.00
CA GLN A 229 -8.30 4.28 9.23
C GLN A 229 -9.45 4.32 8.20
N ARG A 230 -9.35 3.62 7.06
CA ARG A 230 -10.39 3.65 6.02
C ARG A 230 -11.59 2.76 6.45
N PRO A 231 -12.85 3.11 6.10
CA PRO A 231 -14.03 2.36 6.52
C PRO A 231 -13.99 0.87 6.13
N THR A 232 -14.62 0.00 6.92
CA THR A 232 -14.67 -1.45 6.68
C THR A 232 -15.15 -1.81 5.27
N LYS A 233 -16.10 -1.06 4.72
CA LYS A 233 -16.61 -1.22 3.35
C LYS A 233 -15.52 -0.95 2.28
N VAL A 234 -14.63 0.02 2.52
CA VAL A 234 -13.46 0.30 1.65
C VAL A 234 -12.45 -0.83 1.75
N LYS A 235 -12.15 -1.33 2.96
CA LYS A 235 -11.31 -2.53 3.13
C LYS A 235 -11.87 -3.74 2.39
N SER A 236 -13.19 -3.92 2.37
CA SER A 236 -13.87 -4.97 1.60
C SER A 236 -13.81 -4.76 0.09
N LEU A 237 -13.91 -3.53 -0.40
CA LEU A 237 -13.68 -3.23 -1.82
C LEU A 237 -12.21 -3.53 -2.22
N ILE A 238 -11.24 -3.19 -1.36
CA ILE A 238 -9.83 -3.51 -1.61
C ILE A 238 -9.60 -5.03 -1.64
N ARG A 239 -10.23 -5.83 -0.77
CA ARG A 239 -10.18 -7.31 -0.85
C ARG A 239 -10.70 -7.82 -2.21
N LEU A 240 -11.77 -7.25 -2.74
CA LEU A 240 -12.32 -7.61 -4.04
C LEU A 240 -11.37 -7.25 -5.21
N VAL A 241 -10.83 -6.03 -5.21
CA VAL A 241 -9.87 -5.58 -6.24
C VAL A 241 -8.58 -6.39 -6.18
N LYS A 242 -8.07 -6.73 -4.99
CA LYS A 242 -6.92 -7.64 -4.84
C LYS A 242 -7.19 -9.02 -5.41
N HIS A 243 -8.39 -9.59 -5.19
CA HIS A 243 -8.73 -10.90 -5.74
C HIS A 243 -8.82 -10.86 -7.27
N TRP A 244 -9.51 -9.86 -7.84
CA TRP A 244 -9.51 -9.61 -9.28
C TRP A 244 -8.10 -9.48 -9.88
N TYR A 245 -7.22 -8.72 -9.21
CA TYR A 245 -5.82 -8.57 -9.62
C TYR A 245 -5.07 -9.91 -9.64
N GLN A 246 -5.26 -10.78 -8.64
CA GLN A 246 -4.64 -12.11 -8.64
C GLN A 246 -5.19 -13.01 -9.76
N LEU A 247 -6.49 -12.98 -10.04
CA LEU A 247 -7.06 -13.69 -11.20
C LEU A 247 -6.45 -13.20 -12.53
N CYS A 248 -6.23 -11.89 -12.67
CA CYS A 248 -5.53 -11.33 -13.84
C CYS A 248 -4.04 -11.74 -13.86
N LYS A 249 -3.38 -11.88 -12.71
CA LYS A 249 -1.99 -12.37 -12.61
C LYS A 249 -1.86 -13.85 -12.97
N GLU A 250 -2.85 -14.67 -12.61
CA GLU A 250 -2.93 -16.09 -12.98
C GLU A 250 -3.14 -16.27 -14.50
N GLU A 251 -3.99 -15.43 -15.13
CA GLU A 251 -4.29 -15.53 -16.57
C GLU A 251 -3.25 -14.84 -17.48
N LEU A 252 -2.66 -13.73 -17.05
CA LEU A 252 -1.72 -12.94 -17.86
C LEU A 252 -0.24 -13.23 -17.54
N GLY A 253 0.05 -13.85 -16.40
CA GLY A 253 1.42 -13.92 -15.86
C GLY A 253 1.98 -12.52 -15.54
N GLY A 254 3.26 -12.31 -15.85
CA GLY A 254 3.95 -11.01 -15.72
C GLY A 254 4.34 -10.40 -17.08
N PRO A 255 4.71 -9.11 -17.12
CA PRO A 255 4.63 -8.12 -16.05
C PRO A 255 3.20 -7.57 -15.87
N LEU A 256 2.91 -7.12 -14.64
CA LEU A 256 1.71 -6.39 -14.23
C LEU A 256 2.11 -5.32 -13.18
N PRO A 257 1.31 -4.25 -12.97
CA PRO A 257 1.63 -3.20 -12.01
C PRO A 257 1.63 -3.72 -10.57
N PRO A 258 2.39 -3.12 -9.64
CA PRO A 258 2.40 -3.56 -8.24
C PRO A 258 0.99 -3.59 -7.64
N GLN A 259 0.57 -4.69 -7.00
CA GLN A 259 -0.77 -4.81 -6.39
C GLN A 259 -1.11 -3.64 -5.46
N TYR A 260 -0.10 -3.10 -4.76
CA TYR A 260 -0.28 -1.93 -3.88
C TYR A 260 -0.75 -0.67 -4.63
N ALA A 261 -0.40 -0.50 -5.92
CA ALA A 261 -0.93 0.57 -6.77
C ALA A 261 -2.45 0.46 -6.93
N LEU A 262 -3.00 -0.76 -7.06
CA LEU A 262 -4.44 -1.01 -7.14
C LEU A 262 -5.13 -0.83 -5.78
N GLU A 263 -4.47 -1.20 -4.68
CA GLU A 263 -4.95 -0.94 -3.32
C GLU A 263 -5.08 0.57 -3.04
N LEU A 264 -4.10 1.37 -3.50
CA LEU A 264 -4.14 2.84 -3.44
C LEU A 264 -5.15 3.46 -4.42
N LEU A 265 -5.23 2.95 -5.65
CA LEU A 265 -6.20 3.43 -6.65
C LEU A 265 -7.65 3.17 -6.19
N THR A 266 -7.89 2.10 -5.44
CA THR A 266 -9.17 1.83 -4.78
C THR A 266 -9.52 2.86 -3.71
N ILE A 267 -8.53 3.32 -2.93
CA ILE A 267 -8.71 4.41 -1.96
C ILE A 267 -8.99 5.72 -2.71
N HIS A 268 -8.22 6.04 -3.75
CA HIS A 268 -8.43 7.23 -4.58
C HIS A 268 -9.82 7.28 -5.23
N ALA A 269 -10.30 6.15 -5.78
CA ALA A 269 -11.64 6.02 -6.34
C ALA A 269 -12.72 6.34 -5.31
N TRP A 270 -12.60 5.75 -4.11
CA TRP A 270 -13.53 5.99 -3.02
C TRP A 270 -13.48 7.45 -2.53
N GLU A 271 -12.31 8.03 -2.31
CA GLU A 271 -12.15 9.42 -1.84
C GLU A 271 -12.67 10.45 -2.85
N SER A 272 -12.47 10.20 -4.14
CA SER A 272 -12.82 11.14 -5.22
C SER A 272 -14.27 11.00 -5.69
N GLY A 273 -14.84 9.79 -5.63
CA GLY A 273 -16.15 9.46 -6.17
C GLY A 273 -17.27 9.26 -5.14
N SER A 274 -16.96 8.92 -3.89
CA SER A 274 -17.95 8.54 -2.87
C SER A 274 -17.77 9.27 -1.54
N GLY A 275 -16.63 9.09 -0.87
CA GLY A 275 -16.35 9.61 0.48
C GLY A 275 -17.25 9.05 1.59
N ARG A 276 -18.20 8.16 1.30
CA ARG A 276 -19.19 7.63 2.26
C ARG A 276 -18.71 6.35 2.92
N THR A 277 -19.12 6.10 4.16
CA THR A 277 -18.84 4.85 4.90
C THR A 277 -19.62 3.65 4.35
N SER A 278 -20.77 3.89 3.69
CA SER A 278 -21.59 2.90 2.99
C SER A 278 -21.77 3.32 1.52
N PHE A 279 -21.67 2.36 0.60
CA PHE A 279 -21.77 2.53 -0.84
C PHE A 279 -22.01 1.18 -1.55
N ASN A 280 -22.39 1.21 -2.83
CA ASN A 280 -22.52 0.02 -3.65
C ASN A 280 -21.13 -0.50 -4.08
N THR A 281 -20.86 -1.77 -3.77
CA THR A 281 -19.58 -2.44 -4.04
C THR A 281 -19.31 -2.62 -5.54
N ALA A 282 -20.34 -2.93 -6.35
CA ALA A 282 -20.21 -3.10 -7.79
C ALA A 282 -19.80 -1.79 -8.48
N GLN A 283 -20.47 -0.69 -8.12
CA GLN A 283 -20.12 0.66 -8.58
C GLN A 283 -18.68 1.04 -8.19
N GLY A 284 -18.28 0.75 -6.95
CA GLY A 284 -16.90 0.98 -6.50
C GLY A 284 -15.88 0.17 -7.28
N PHE A 285 -16.16 -1.11 -7.55
CA PHE A 285 -15.28 -2.00 -8.31
C PHE A 285 -15.19 -1.55 -9.78
N LYS A 286 -16.33 -1.21 -10.41
CA LYS A 286 -16.40 -0.63 -11.75
C LYS A 286 -15.55 0.63 -11.88
N THR A 287 -15.65 1.53 -10.90
CA THR A 287 -14.86 2.77 -10.87
C THR A 287 -13.36 2.49 -10.84
N VAL A 288 -12.92 1.46 -10.11
CA VAL A 288 -11.50 1.06 -10.10
C VAL A 288 -11.08 0.49 -11.46
N LEU A 289 -11.90 -0.36 -12.10
CA LEU A 289 -11.60 -0.84 -13.45
C LEU A 289 -11.51 0.30 -14.47
N GLU A 290 -12.43 1.26 -14.46
CA GLU A 290 -12.40 2.43 -15.35
C GLU A 290 -11.20 3.36 -15.10
N LEU A 291 -10.71 3.44 -13.86
CA LEU A 291 -9.45 4.14 -13.57
C LEU A 291 -8.22 3.37 -14.10
N VAL A 292 -8.26 2.03 -14.12
CA VAL A 292 -7.22 1.19 -14.72
C VAL A 292 -7.24 1.26 -16.25
N THR A 293 -8.40 1.29 -16.90
CA THR A 293 -8.45 1.55 -18.37
C THR A 293 -7.99 2.97 -18.69
N GLY A 294 -8.35 3.94 -17.84
CA GLY A 294 -7.88 5.33 -17.91
C GLY A 294 -6.43 5.59 -17.46
N TYR A 295 -5.58 4.57 -17.28
CA TYR A 295 -4.26 4.69 -16.62
C TYR A 295 -3.37 5.83 -17.15
N GLN A 296 -3.42 6.09 -18.47
CA GLN A 296 -2.64 7.14 -19.14
C GLN A 296 -2.96 8.57 -18.64
N GLN A 297 -4.04 8.75 -17.87
CA GLN A 297 -4.46 10.02 -17.28
C GLN A 297 -4.21 10.10 -15.76
N LEU A 298 -3.81 9.01 -15.11
CA LEU A 298 -3.68 8.93 -13.65
C LEU A 298 -2.50 9.76 -13.14
N CYS A 299 -2.81 10.75 -12.31
CA CYS A 299 -1.86 11.55 -11.54
C CYS A 299 -2.35 11.64 -10.09
N VAL A 300 -2.04 10.60 -9.31
CA VAL A 300 -2.54 10.38 -7.96
C VAL A 300 -1.39 10.53 -6.96
N TYR A 301 -1.63 11.33 -5.92
CA TYR A 301 -0.75 11.51 -4.78
C TYR A 301 -1.59 11.98 -3.58
N TRP A 302 -1.02 11.89 -2.39
CA TRP A 302 -1.61 12.39 -1.13
C TRP A 302 -0.62 13.32 -0.44
N THR A 303 -1.14 14.18 0.43
CA THR A 303 -0.33 15.11 1.26
C THR A 303 -0.55 14.86 2.75
N GLU A 304 -0.68 13.59 3.14
CA GLU A 304 -1.06 13.18 4.51
C GLU A 304 0.17 13.07 5.43
N TYR A 305 1.31 12.64 4.89
CA TYR A 305 2.56 12.39 5.64
C TYR A 305 3.71 13.31 5.20
N TYR A 306 3.77 13.68 3.92
CA TYR A 306 4.62 14.72 3.35
C TYR A 306 3.75 15.74 2.59
N ASP A 307 4.25 16.93 2.27
CA ASP A 307 3.58 17.90 1.40
C ASP A 307 4.54 18.93 0.78
N PHE A 308 3.99 20.07 0.32
CA PHE A 308 4.68 21.14 -0.38
C PHE A 308 4.99 22.36 0.53
N GLU A 309 5.08 22.18 1.85
CA GLU A 309 5.50 23.25 2.77
C GLU A 309 7.03 23.45 2.76
N ASN A 310 7.81 22.38 2.58
CA ASN A 310 9.27 22.44 2.51
C ASN A 310 9.74 22.58 1.04
N PRO A 311 10.67 23.50 0.70
CA PRO A 311 11.15 23.69 -0.68
C PRO A 311 11.80 22.45 -1.33
N ILE A 312 12.63 21.71 -0.61
CA ILE A 312 13.35 20.53 -1.15
C ILE A 312 12.34 19.42 -1.52
N ILE A 313 11.38 19.17 -0.61
CA ILE A 313 10.30 18.22 -0.86
C ILE A 313 9.40 18.72 -2.00
N THR A 314 9.10 20.02 -2.05
CA THR A 314 8.30 20.66 -3.10
C THR A 314 8.90 20.47 -4.49
N ASP A 315 10.18 20.76 -4.69
CA ASP A 315 10.83 20.63 -5.99
C ASP A 315 10.91 19.17 -6.44
N TYR A 316 11.20 18.26 -5.50
CA TYR A 316 11.24 16.82 -5.78
C TYR A 316 9.86 16.24 -6.12
N LEU A 317 8.81 16.58 -5.36
CA LEU A 317 7.42 16.19 -5.67
C LEU A 317 6.98 16.77 -7.03
N ASN A 318 7.34 18.01 -7.34
CA ASN A 318 7.10 18.60 -8.66
C ASN A 318 7.87 17.89 -9.78
N GLY A 319 9.00 17.25 -9.50
CA GLY A 319 9.67 16.30 -10.40
C GLY A 319 8.84 15.04 -10.63
N GLN A 320 8.49 14.33 -9.55
CA GLN A 320 7.70 13.09 -9.60
C GLN A 320 6.35 13.28 -10.31
N LEU A 321 5.62 14.37 -10.02
CA LEU A 321 4.34 14.66 -10.66
C LEU A 321 4.43 15.06 -12.14
N ARG A 322 5.63 15.35 -12.66
CA ARG A 322 5.89 15.56 -14.09
C ARG A 322 6.32 14.28 -14.85
N LYS A 323 6.61 13.17 -14.15
CA LYS A 323 6.94 11.88 -14.78
C LYS A 323 5.80 11.37 -15.68
N ARG A 324 6.14 10.48 -16.62
CA ARG A 324 5.18 9.83 -17.54
C ARG A 324 4.04 9.19 -16.74
N ARG A 325 2.82 9.27 -17.28
CA ARG A 325 1.63 8.67 -16.67
C ARG A 325 1.62 7.15 -16.91
N PRO A 326 1.18 6.32 -15.95
CA PRO A 326 0.53 6.70 -14.69
C PRO A 326 1.53 7.17 -13.62
N VAL A 327 1.14 8.18 -12.85
CA VAL A 327 1.80 8.53 -11.59
C VAL A 327 0.85 8.20 -10.44
N ILE A 328 1.28 7.31 -9.55
CA ILE A 328 0.59 6.93 -8.32
C ILE A 328 1.65 6.95 -7.22
N LEU A 329 1.81 8.10 -6.57
CA LEU A 329 2.83 8.27 -5.55
C LEU A 329 2.41 7.57 -4.25
N ASP A 330 3.31 6.78 -3.65
CA ASP A 330 3.08 6.15 -2.35
C ASP A 330 2.78 7.25 -1.31
N PRO A 331 1.63 7.22 -0.61
CA PRO A 331 1.22 8.28 0.30
C PRO A 331 2.21 8.54 1.46
N VAL A 332 3.16 7.63 1.70
CA VAL A 332 4.12 7.73 2.80
C VAL A 332 5.59 7.71 2.37
N ASP A 333 5.87 7.52 1.08
CA ASP A 333 7.21 7.55 0.50
C ASP A 333 7.19 8.44 -0.76
N PRO A 334 7.65 9.71 -0.66
CA PRO A 334 7.57 10.65 -1.77
C PRO A 334 8.49 10.28 -2.94
N THR A 335 9.39 9.30 -2.78
CA THR A 335 10.27 8.81 -3.84
C THR A 335 9.61 7.75 -4.72
N ARG A 336 8.54 7.10 -4.23
CA ARG A 336 8.05 5.85 -4.82
C ARG A 336 6.83 6.07 -5.72
N ASN A 337 7.07 6.24 -7.02
CA ASN A 337 5.98 6.16 -8.01
C ASN A 337 5.58 4.69 -8.29
N LEU A 338 4.47 4.25 -7.70
CA LEU A 338 3.88 2.93 -7.91
C LEU A 338 3.20 2.76 -9.28
N GLY A 339 3.14 3.82 -10.09
CA GLY A 339 2.84 3.72 -11.51
C GLY A 339 3.94 3.02 -12.33
N GLY A 340 5.19 3.00 -11.85
CA GLY A 340 6.32 2.45 -12.59
C GLY A 340 6.72 3.30 -13.81
N GLU A 341 7.71 2.82 -14.57
CA GLU A 341 8.22 3.50 -15.77
C GLU A 341 7.75 2.84 -17.07
N ASP A 342 7.51 1.52 -17.03
CA ASP A 342 6.99 0.73 -18.15
C ASP A 342 5.45 0.78 -18.22
N PRO A 343 4.85 1.37 -19.28
CA PRO A 343 3.41 1.39 -19.46
C PRO A 343 2.83 0.05 -19.92
N GLU A 344 3.64 -0.91 -20.39
CA GLU A 344 3.15 -2.21 -20.89
C GLU A 344 2.42 -2.99 -19.80
N CYS A 345 2.96 -3.01 -18.58
CA CYS A 345 2.31 -3.66 -17.44
C CYS A 345 0.88 -3.12 -17.20
N TRP A 346 0.68 -1.80 -17.29
CA TRP A 346 -0.65 -1.17 -17.20
C TRP A 346 -1.51 -1.41 -18.44
N ARG A 347 -0.93 -1.40 -19.64
CA ARG A 347 -1.66 -1.70 -20.89
C ARG A 347 -2.30 -3.09 -20.84
N ARG A 348 -1.57 -4.10 -20.34
CA ARG A 348 -2.07 -5.47 -20.16
C ARG A 348 -3.20 -5.55 -19.13
N LEU A 349 -3.04 -4.88 -17.97
CA LEU A 349 -4.08 -4.84 -16.94
C LEU A 349 -5.32 -4.04 -17.40
N ALA A 350 -5.14 -2.99 -18.21
CA ALA A 350 -6.23 -2.23 -18.82
C ALA A 350 -7.07 -3.09 -19.79
N GLN A 351 -6.43 -3.88 -20.67
CA GLN A 351 -7.15 -4.80 -21.56
C GLN A 351 -7.96 -5.85 -20.79
N ALA A 352 -7.43 -6.36 -19.67
CA ALA A 352 -8.20 -7.21 -18.77
C ALA A 352 -9.35 -6.44 -18.10
N ALA A 353 -9.14 -5.21 -17.62
CA ALA A 353 -10.20 -4.39 -17.03
C ALA A 353 -11.34 -4.10 -18.04
N GLU A 354 -11.03 -3.82 -19.31
CA GLU A 354 -12.01 -3.67 -20.41
C GLU A 354 -12.85 -4.92 -20.61
N ALA A 355 -12.22 -6.10 -20.69
CA ALA A 355 -12.92 -7.37 -20.79
C ALA A 355 -13.79 -7.65 -19.54
N TRP A 356 -13.27 -7.38 -18.34
CA TRP A 356 -14.00 -7.59 -17.09
C TRP A 356 -15.23 -6.68 -16.94
N LEU A 357 -15.20 -5.46 -17.51
CA LEU A 357 -16.36 -4.56 -17.56
C LEU A 357 -17.54 -5.12 -18.38
N SER A 358 -17.37 -6.23 -19.11
CA SER A 358 -18.49 -6.95 -19.74
C SER A 358 -19.22 -7.92 -18.81
N TYR A 359 -18.68 -8.30 -17.65
CA TYR A 359 -19.23 -9.39 -16.83
C TYR A 359 -20.40 -8.99 -15.90
N PRO A 360 -21.25 -9.97 -15.48
CA PRO A 360 -22.34 -9.83 -14.50
C PRO A 360 -22.01 -9.08 -13.20
N CYS A 361 -20.73 -8.98 -12.81
CA CYS A 361 -20.26 -8.16 -11.69
C CYS A 361 -20.81 -6.71 -11.70
N PHE A 362 -21.18 -6.20 -12.87
CA PHE A 362 -21.61 -4.82 -13.10
C PHE A 362 -23.05 -4.70 -13.58
N GLU A 363 -23.84 -5.78 -13.47
CA GLU A 363 -25.22 -5.86 -13.92
C GLU A 363 -26.18 -6.08 -12.73
N GLY A 364 -27.28 -5.33 -12.75
CA GLY A 364 -28.39 -5.46 -11.82
C GLY A 364 -29.28 -6.66 -12.14
N ARG A 365 -30.19 -7.00 -11.22
CA ARG A 365 -31.17 -8.09 -11.37
C ARG A 365 -32.13 -7.88 -12.56
N ASP A 366 -32.32 -6.64 -12.97
CA ASP A 366 -33.10 -6.18 -14.11
C ASP A 366 -32.29 -6.13 -15.43
N GLY A 367 -31.02 -6.54 -15.41
CA GLY A 367 -30.09 -6.39 -16.54
C GLY A 367 -29.56 -4.97 -16.74
N SER A 368 -29.87 -4.02 -15.86
CA SER A 368 -29.32 -2.67 -15.93
C SER A 368 -27.81 -2.67 -15.62
N ARG A 369 -27.01 -1.95 -16.42
CA ARG A 369 -25.58 -1.79 -16.15
C ARG A 369 -25.37 -0.64 -15.18
N LEU A 370 -24.77 -0.92 -14.02
CA LEU A 370 -24.53 0.12 -13.01
C LEU A 370 -23.56 1.18 -13.54
N GLU A 371 -23.83 2.45 -13.24
CA GLU A 371 -22.86 3.52 -13.43
C GLU A 371 -21.68 3.38 -12.45
N SER A 372 -20.52 3.90 -12.81
CA SER A 372 -19.39 4.12 -11.90
C SER A 372 -19.63 5.34 -10.99
N TRP A 373 -18.67 5.71 -10.15
CA TRP A 373 -18.69 7.02 -9.50
C TRP A 373 -18.14 8.07 -10.44
N GLY A 374 -18.78 9.25 -10.48
CA GLY A 374 -18.25 10.44 -11.13
C GLY A 374 -17.02 11.00 -10.42
N CYS A 375 -15.87 10.33 -10.55
CA CYS A 375 -14.57 10.78 -10.07
C CYS A 375 -14.14 12.04 -10.84
N THR A 376 -14.64 13.20 -10.40
CA THR A 376 -14.35 14.49 -11.03
C THR A 376 -12.84 14.71 -11.13
N ARG A 377 -12.33 15.17 -12.28
CA ARG A 377 -10.95 15.65 -12.50
C ARG A 377 -10.67 16.95 -11.73
N ARG A 378 -10.95 16.99 -10.43
CA ARG A 378 -10.68 18.13 -9.56
C ARG A 378 -9.17 18.28 -9.42
N LYS A 379 -8.64 19.46 -9.78
CA LYS A 379 -7.41 19.98 -9.19
C LYS A 379 -7.54 19.80 -7.67
N GLN A 380 -6.58 19.17 -7.01
CA GLN A 380 -6.70 18.82 -5.59
C GLN A 380 -6.79 20.08 -4.73
N THR A 381 -8.01 20.52 -4.41
CA THR A 381 -8.24 21.58 -3.42
C THR A 381 -7.89 21.02 -2.05
N MET A 382 -6.80 21.51 -1.46
CA MET A 382 -6.29 21.09 -0.15
C MET A 382 -7.43 21.03 0.88
N LYS A 383 -7.71 19.82 1.38
CA LYS A 383 -8.55 19.63 2.57
C LYS A 383 -7.68 19.67 3.82
N THR A 384 -7.14 20.85 4.12
CA THR A 384 -6.61 21.14 5.45
C THR A 384 -7.71 20.87 6.47
N ARG A 385 -7.42 20.03 7.46
CA ARG A 385 -8.41 19.57 8.44
C ARG A 385 -8.63 20.65 9.49
N GLU A 386 -9.45 21.65 9.16
CA GLU A 386 -9.80 22.76 10.05
C GLU A 386 -10.18 22.24 11.44
N ARG A 387 -9.35 22.51 12.44
CA ARG A 387 -9.75 22.44 13.84
C ARG A 387 -10.72 23.58 14.09
N SER A 388 -11.84 23.30 14.75
CA SER A 388 -12.96 24.23 14.89
C SER A 388 -12.56 25.55 15.56
N GLY A 389 -12.45 26.62 14.77
CA GLY A 389 -12.15 27.97 15.23
C GLY A 389 -12.81 29.02 14.33
N ARG A 390 -13.50 29.99 14.95
CA ARG A 390 -14.03 31.19 14.27
C ARG A 390 -12.86 31.97 13.63
N ARG A 391 -12.96 32.63 12.48
CA ARG A 391 -14.09 33.34 11.82
C ARG A 391 -13.90 33.32 10.29
N ARG A 392 -14.98 33.45 9.50
CA ARG A 392 -14.87 33.64 8.03
C ARG A 392 -14.30 35.03 7.69
N VAL A 393 -13.28 35.07 6.84
CA VAL A 393 -12.96 36.20 5.95
C VAL A 393 -12.73 35.61 4.56
N SER A 394 -13.45 36.09 3.55
CA SER A 394 -13.39 35.53 2.19
C SER A 394 -12.55 36.42 1.28
N ALA A 395 -11.31 36.01 1.03
CA ALA A 395 -10.44 36.67 0.05
C ALA A 395 -10.85 36.23 -1.37
N ARG A 396 -11.38 37.16 -2.17
CA ARG A 396 -11.43 36.98 -3.63
C ARG A 396 -10.05 37.29 -4.21
N ILE A 397 -9.50 36.35 -4.96
CA ILE A 397 -8.44 36.65 -5.94
C ILE A 397 -9.16 36.81 -7.30
N GLN A 398 -8.80 37.84 -8.06
CA GLN A 398 -9.31 38.08 -9.42
C GLN A 398 -8.19 37.81 -10.43
N ASP A 399 -8.53 37.20 -11.57
CA ASP A 399 -7.57 36.91 -12.64
C ASP A 399 -7.06 38.20 -13.34
N PRO A 400 -5.75 38.33 -13.59
CA PRO A 400 -5.17 39.53 -14.19
C PRO A 400 -5.03 39.44 -15.73
N THR A 401 -6.14 39.51 -16.48
CA THR A 401 -6.09 39.59 -17.96
C THR A 401 -7.14 40.53 -18.57
N SER A 402 -6.82 41.83 -18.65
CA SER A 402 -7.31 42.71 -19.73
C SER A 402 -6.49 43.99 -19.83
N SER A 403 -6.06 44.37 -21.03
CA SER A 403 -5.24 45.55 -21.28
C SER A 403 -6.05 46.68 -21.93
N ARG A 404 -6.34 47.75 -21.17
CA ARG A 404 -6.74 49.07 -21.70
C ARG A 404 -6.66 50.20 -20.67
N ALA A 405 -5.85 51.21 -20.98
CA ALA A 405 -6.01 52.60 -20.55
C ALA A 405 -6.65 53.39 -21.73
N PRO A 406 -6.99 54.70 -21.65
CA PRO A 406 -6.81 55.71 -20.58
C PRO A 406 -8.21 56.30 -20.17
N PRO A 407 -8.43 57.54 -19.62
CA PRO A 407 -7.51 58.65 -19.35
C PRO A 407 -7.63 59.41 -18.00
N LEU A 408 -6.65 60.32 -17.83
CA LEU A 408 -6.48 61.24 -16.70
C LEU A 408 -7.60 62.30 -16.58
N ARG A 409 -7.97 62.67 -15.35
CA ARG A 409 -8.46 64.01 -14.99
C ARG A 409 -7.78 64.54 -13.72
N LYS A 410 -7.79 65.86 -13.54
CA LYS A 410 -6.81 66.62 -12.72
C LYS A 410 -7.33 67.03 -11.33
N ARG A 411 -6.40 67.08 -10.37
CA ARG A 411 -6.31 67.98 -9.18
C ARG A 411 -7.55 68.14 -8.25
N ARG A 412 -7.34 67.86 -6.96
CA ARG A 412 -7.31 68.90 -5.90
C ARG A 412 -6.63 68.40 -4.60
N LYS A 413 -5.80 69.28 -4.03
CA LYS A 413 -5.36 69.40 -2.61
C LYS A 413 -5.76 70.85 -2.20
N PRO A 414 -5.97 71.21 -0.92
CA PRO A 414 -5.01 71.04 0.19
C PRO A 414 -5.60 70.66 1.57
N GLY A 415 -4.74 70.57 2.60
CA GLY A 415 -5.11 70.42 4.03
C GLY A 415 -4.00 69.76 4.87
N LEU A 416 -3.24 70.56 5.63
CA LEU A 416 -2.13 70.23 6.57
C LEU A 416 -1.60 71.58 7.17
N PRO A 417 -0.77 71.62 8.24
CA PRO A 417 -0.46 70.62 9.28
C PRO A 417 -1.38 70.91 10.51
N PRO A 418 -1.00 71.15 11.81
CA PRO A 418 0.25 70.99 12.61
C PRO A 418 0.33 69.58 13.29
N SER A 419 1.29 69.16 14.15
CA SER A 419 2.73 69.44 14.44
C SER A 419 3.25 68.33 15.39
N CYS A 420 4.45 68.46 15.99
CA CYS A 420 5.05 67.59 17.03
C CYS A 420 5.49 66.20 16.51
N ASP A 421 6.76 65.92 16.18
CA ASP A 421 8.04 66.13 16.91
C ASP A 421 8.06 65.32 18.23
N CYS A 422 8.90 64.29 18.42
CA CYS A 422 10.37 64.34 18.44
C CYS A 422 11.04 62.93 18.38
N LEU A 423 12.28 62.89 17.86
CA LEU A 423 13.46 62.05 18.22
C LEU A 423 13.28 60.50 18.42
N ALA A 424 13.96 59.56 17.75
CA ALA A 424 15.34 59.38 17.22
C ALA A 424 16.35 58.70 18.18
N TYR A 425 17.34 57.99 17.62
CA TYR A 425 18.47 57.26 18.27
C TYR A 425 18.09 55.99 19.09
N GLU A 426 18.93 54.94 19.22
CA GLU A 426 19.96 54.41 18.29
C GLU A 426 20.32 52.91 18.56
N GLN A 427 21.36 52.46 17.87
CA GLN A 427 21.91 51.12 17.68
C GLN A 427 22.56 50.40 18.90
N LEU A 428 22.50 49.06 18.84
CA LEU A 428 23.58 48.07 19.06
C LEU A 428 24.33 47.90 20.40
N LYS A 429 24.65 46.62 20.68
CA LYS A 429 25.59 46.06 21.70
C LYS A 429 25.13 46.21 23.17
N GLY A 430 25.44 45.27 24.06
CA GLY A 430 25.98 43.92 23.86
C GLY A 430 26.73 43.37 25.08
N GLY A 431 26.54 42.09 25.38
CA GLY A 431 27.37 41.31 26.31
C GLY A 431 26.94 41.33 27.78
N GLN A 432 26.32 40.23 28.21
CA GLN A 432 26.89 39.31 29.22
C GLN A 432 26.46 37.88 28.89
#